data_AF-A0A857DC58-F1
#
_entry.id   AF-A0A857DC58-F1
#
_cell.length_a   1.000
_cell.length_b   1.000
_cell.length_c   1.000
_cell.angle_alpha   90.00
_cell.angle_beta   90.00
_cell.angle_gamma   90.00
#
_symmetry.space_group_name_H-M   'P 1'
#
loop_
_entity.id
_entity.type
_entity.pdbx_description
1 polymer ?
#
loop_
_entity_poly.entity_id
_entity_poly.type
_entity_poly.pdbx_seq_one_letter_code
_entity_poly.pdbx_strand_id
1 'polypeptide(L)' 'MIVKIKGDSIKVSQFLKKIDEVPTGGAAKSFLLYNDVKINGEQAKGRSSKIRPGDIVWVNNTLIKVESLDQPEEK' A
#
# COMPACT_ATOMS: atom_id res chain seq x y z
N MET A 1 0.01 4.19 -10.76
CA MET A 1 0.63 5.19 -9.84
C MET A 1 1.85 4.56 -9.17
N ILE A 2 2.89 5.33 -8.81
CA ILE A 2 4.05 4.82 -8.07
C ILE A 2 4.13 5.52 -6.71
N VAL A 3 4.34 4.75 -5.65
CA VAL A 3 4.50 5.27 -4.28
C VAL A 3 5.82 4.78 -3.72
N LYS A 4 6.71 5.73 -3.40
CA LYS A 4 7.99 5.43 -2.78
C LYS A 4 7.85 5.31 -1.26
N ILE A 5 8.40 4.25 -0.68
CA ILE A 5 8.42 4.00 0.77
C ILE A 5 9.86 4.02 1.29
N LYS A 6 10.05 4.44 2.54
CA LYS A 6 11.35 4.38 3.22
C LYS A 6 11.47 3.06 3.97
N GLY A 7 12.62 2.40 3.84
CA GLY A 7 12.90 1.12 4.49
C GLY A 7 12.32 -0.11 3.76
N ASP A 8 12.50 -1.28 4.36
CA ASP A 8 12.24 -2.56 3.69
C ASP A 8 10.75 -2.93 3.54
N SER A 9 9.87 -2.33 4.34
CA SER A 9 8.43 -2.60 4.26
C SER A 9 7.59 -1.51 4.91
N ILE A 10 6.36 -1.38 4.44
CA ILE A 10 5.31 -0.54 5.02
C ILE A 10 4.09 -1.37 5.38
N LYS A 11 3.36 -1.03 6.44
CA LYS A 11 2.08 -1.69 6.74
C LYS A 11 0.98 -1.18 5.82
N VAL A 12 0.00 -2.02 5.47
CA VAL A 12 -1.18 -1.61 4.68
C VAL A 12 -1.87 -0.38 5.29
N SER A 13 -2.06 -0.34 6.61
CA SER A 13 -2.67 0.84 7.26
C SER A 13 -1.89 2.14 7.07
N GLN A 14 -0.56 2.06 7.07
CA GLN A 14 0.30 3.22 6.83
C GLN A 14 0.34 3.58 5.35
N PHE A 15 0.33 2.58 4.48
CA PHE A 15 0.29 2.76 3.04
C PHE A 15 -1.00 3.46 2.61
N LEU A 16 -2.16 2.95 3.01
CA LEU A 16 -3.48 3.56 2.72
C LEU A 16 -3.56 5.00 3.22
N LYS A 17 -3.00 5.29 4.40
CA LYS A 17 -2.91 6.68 4.90
C LYS A 17 -1.99 7.54 4.04
N LYS A 18 -0.86 6.99 3.58
CA LYS A 18 0.14 7.72 2.78
C LYS A 18 -0.37 8.09 1.39
N ILE A 19 -1.31 7.32 0.85
CA ILE A 19 -2.00 7.61 -0.42
C ILE A 19 -3.33 8.34 -0.21
N ASP A 20 -3.59 8.84 1.00
CA ASP A 20 -4.80 9.57 1.38
C ASP A 20 -6.14 8.82 1.15
N GLU A 21 -6.11 7.50 1.00
CA GLU A 21 -7.31 6.65 0.90
C GLU A 21 -8.05 6.53 2.24
N VAL A 22 -7.32 6.66 3.35
CA VAL A 22 -7.91 6.64 4.70
C VAL A 22 -7.40 7.80 5.55
N PRO A 23 -8.28 8.42 6.37
CA PRO A 23 -7.89 9.55 7.21
C PRO A 23 -6.97 9.13 8.37
N THR A 24 -7.11 7.88 8.85
CA THR A 24 -6.30 7.35 9.96
C THR A 24 -5.93 5.88 9.74
N GLY A 25 -4.82 5.44 10.34
CA GLY A 25 -4.43 4.02 10.31
C GLY A 25 -5.43 3.09 11.01
N GLY A 26 -6.28 3.62 11.89
CA GLY A 26 -7.40 2.90 12.50
C GLY A 26 -8.51 2.57 11.49
N ALA A 27 -8.83 3.54 10.62
CA ALA A 27 -9.87 3.41 9.59
C ALA A 27 -9.52 2.36 8.51
N ALA A 28 -8.24 2.01 8.35
CA ALA A 28 -7.79 0.98 7.41
C ALA A 28 -8.50 -0.37 7.60
N LYS A 29 -8.90 -0.75 8.83
CA LYS A 29 -9.62 -2.01 9.05
C LYS A 29 -10.98 -2.01 8.35
N SER A 30 -11.75 -0.95 8.53
CA SER A 30 -13.06 -0.80 7.88
C SER A 30 -12.90 -0.64 6.38
N PHE A 31 -11.88 0.12 5.94
CA PHE A 31 -11.61 0.28 4.52
C PHE A 31 -11.38 -1.07 3.83
N LEU A 32 -10.54 -1.94 4.39
CA LEU A 32 -10.30 -3.29 3.87
C LEU A 32 -11.54 -4.20 3.87
N LEU A 33 -12.56 -3.88 4.68
CA LEU A 33 -13.80 -4.65 4.75
C LEU A 33 -14.78 -4.25 3.64
N TYR A 34 -14.80 -2.96 3.28
CA TYR A 34 -15.74 -2.40 2.30
C TYR A 34 -15.12 -2.20 0.91
N ASN A 35 -13.79 -2.23 0.79
CA ASN A 35 -13.05 -1.97 -0.44
C ASN A 35 -12.19 -3.18 -0.80
N ASP A 36 -11.97 -3.39 -2.11
CA ASP A 36 -11.11 -4.47 -2.58
C ASP A 36 -9.65 -4.03 -2.56
N VAL A 37 -8.87 -4.58 -1.63
CA VAL A 37 -7.44 -4.30 -1.54
C VAL A 37 -6.66 -5.60 -1.71
N LYS A 38 -5.86 -5.66 -2.77
CA LYS A 38 -5.02 -6.81 -3.09
C LYS A 38 -3.55 -6.39 -3.13
N ILE A 39 -2.68 -7.27 -2.69
CA ILE A 39 -1.23 -7.12 -2.75
C ILE A 39 -0.74 -8.26 -3.63
N ASN A 40 -0.13 -7.91 -4.76
CA ASN A 40 0.33 -8.85 -5.78
C ASN A 40 -0.76 -9.84 -6.26
N GLY A 41 -2.01 -9.37 -6.33
CA GLY A 41 -3.17 -10.19 -6.72
C GLY A 41 -3.85 -10.95 -5.57
N GLU A 42 -3.25 -11.03 -4.39
CA GLU A 42 -3.85 -11.67 -3.21
C GLU A 42 -4.54 -10.66 -2.29
N GLN A 43 -5.72 -10.97 -1.77
CA GLN A 43 -6.38 -10.06 -0.83
C GLN A 43 -5.55 -9.83 0.44
N ALA A 44 -5.48 -8.58 0.87
CA ALA A 44 -4.76 -8.21 2.07
C ALA A 44 -5.42 -8.87 3.30
N LYS A 45 -4.70 -9.80 3.95
CA LYS A 45 -5.16 -10.50 5.18
C LYS A 45 -5.56 -9.56 6.33
N GLY A 46 -5.04 -8.32 6.34
CA GLY A 46 -5.49 -7.29 7.26
C GLY A 46 -4.63 -6.02 7.23
N ARG A 47 -4.97 -5.07 8.08
CA ARG A 47 -4.29 -3.75 8.17
C ARG A 47 -2.81 -3.83 8.57
N SER A 48 -2.40 -4.94 9.17
CA SER A 48 -1.02 -5.24 9.59
C SER A 48 -0.19 -5.96 8.53
N SER A 49 -0.79 -6.32 7.39
CA SER A 49 -0.05 -6.88 6.25
C SER A 49 1.07 -5.91 5.85
N LYS A 50 2.19 -6.48 5.41
CA LYS A 50 3.38 -5.74 5.00
C LYS A 50 3.43 -5.71 3.48
N ILE A 51 3.67 -4.53 2.94
CA ILE A 51 3.95 -4.28 1.54
C ILE A 51 5.43 -3.93 1.44
N ARG A 52 6.13 -4.52 0.50
CA ARG A 52 7.56 -4.32 0.26
C ARG A 52 7.77 -3.53 -1.04
N PRO A 53 8.92 -2.86 -1.19
CA PRO A 53 9.32 -2.30 -2.48
C PRO A 53 9.30 -3.39 -3.57
N GLY A 54 8.71 -3.07 -4.72
CA GLY A 54 8.46 -4.01 -5.81
C GLY A 54 7.04 -4.58 -5.82
N ASP A 55 6.32 -4.54 -4.70
CA ASP A 55 4.95 -5.05 -4.65
C ASP A 55 3.97 -4.15 -5.42
N ILE A 56 2.94 -4.78 -5.98
CA ILE A 56 1.83 -4.10 -6.63
C ILE A 56 0.61 -4.16 -5.71
N VAL A 57 0.12 -3.01 -5.29
CA VAL A 57 -1.08 -2.88 -4.48
C VAL A 57 -2.23 -2.42 -5.36
N TRP A 58 -3.29 -3.21 -5.40
CA TRP A 58 -4.55 -2.85 -6.03
C TRP A 58 -5.50 -2.34 -4.95
N VAL A 59 -6.05 -1.15 -5.15
CA VAL A 59 -7.07 -0.54 -4.27
C VAL A 59 -8.27 -0.16 -5.12
N ASN A 60 -9.38 -0.89 -4.98
CA ASN A 60 -10.61 -0.75 -5.76
C ASN A 60 -10.40 -0.91 -7.28
N ASN A 61 -10.00 0.16 -7.96
CA ASN A 61 -9.69 0.21 -9.39
C ASN A 61 -8.34 0.89 -9.67
N THR A 62 -7.58 1.21 -8.63
CA THR A 62 -6.31 1.89 -8.71
C THR A 62 -5.17 0.91 -8.47
N LEU A 63 -4.28 0.79 -9.45
CA LEU A 63 -3.07 -0.02 -9.34
C LEU A 63 -1.88 0.86 -8.97
N ILE A 64 -1.25 0.51 -7.86
CA ILE A 64 -0.19 1.28 -7.22
C ILE A 64 1.04 0.40 -7.08
N LYS A 65 2.11 0.77 -7.75
CA LYS A 65 3.40 0.10 -7.61
C LYS A 65 4.16 0.73 -6.44
N VAL A 66 4.69 -0.09 -5.55
CA VAL A 66 5.49 0.37 -4.43
C VAL A 66 6.96 0.30 -4.81
N GLU A 67 7.71 1.36 -4.57
CA GLU A 67 9.15 1.42 -4.83
C GLU A 67 9.91 1.90 -3.59
N SER A 68 11.20 1.60 -3.54
CA SER A 68 12.04 2.10 -2.46
C SER A 68 12.44 3.53 -2.74
N LEU A 69 12.42 4.38 -1.72
CA LEU A 69 12.91 5.76 -1.81
C LEU A 69 14.43 5.83 -2.05
N ASP A 70 15.15 4.75 -1.77
CA ASP A 70 16.62 4.65 -1.90
C ASP A 70 17.07 4.22 -3.30
N GLN A 71 16.14 3.96 -4.23
CA GLN A 71 16.53 3.74 -5.63
C GLN A 71 16.92 5.08 -6.26
N PRO A 72 18.15 5.22 -6.82
CA PRO A 72 18.49 6.40 -7.61
C PRO A 72 17.48 6.47 -8.75
N GLU A 73 16.81 7.62 -8.89
CA GLU A 73 16.06 7.93 -10.11
C GLU A 73 17.06 7.85 -11.26
N GLU A 74 16.98 6.76 -12.02
CA GLU A 74 17.73 6.63 -13.27
C GLU A 74 17.19 7.72 -14.20
N LYS A 75 18.05 8.72 -14.44
CA LYS A 75 17.82 9.87 -15.31
C LYS A 75 17.81 9.46 -16.77
#